data_AF-D9PLA2-F1
#
_entry.id   AF-D9PLA2-F1
#
_cell.length_a   1.000
_cell.length_b   1.000
_cell.length_c   1.000
_cell.angle_alpha   90.00
_cell.angle_beta   90.00
_cell.angle_gamma   90.00
#
_symmetry.space_group_name_H-M   'P 1'
#
loop_
_entity.id
_entity.type
_entity.pdbx_description
1 polymer ?
#
loop_
_entity_poly.entity_id
_entity_poly.type
_entity_poly.pdbx_seq_one_letter_code
_entity_poly.pdbx_strand_id
1 'polypeptide(L)'
;QEVPQSYALDIITISVIPTWIYGIIALSKATGAKYGLRGVGSKVIAAVLIACMTLFSYFTLVTIARDGVLLSEERTLWQAFFDLSLPIGDAVLLTLAVLIFIYSWKFLGGRFKKSILLILGGFVLLFLADFGFSFTDGNGTYYNGNFVDLLYMLMVTLLGLGLAHLDPRFTSSPAPAPAPAPAPAPAPAPAPAPAPAPAPAPAPAPAPAPNGIVENQMPQDQTLNAPQTIFTPVSTTQPVTRQDVSLQPSEDANVTNQPNQGAQ
;
A
#
# COMPACT_ATOMS: atom_id res chain seq x y z
N GLN A 1 -49.56 24.40 29.48
CA GLN A 1 -48.35 25.07 30.00
C GLN A 1 -47.29 24.86 28.94
N GLU A 2 -46.98 25.90 28.16
CA GLU A 2 -45.93 25.80 27.15
C GLU A 2 -44.60 25.59 27.88
N VAL A 3 -43.94 24.47 27.59
CA VAL A 3 -42.59 24.21 28.10
C VAL A 3 -41.68 25.25 27.45
N PRO A 4 -40.89 26.03 28.22
CA PRO A 4 -39.98 26.99 27.64
C PRO A 4 -39.00 26.26 26.70
N GLN A 5 -38.91 26.73 25.46
CA GLN A 5 -38.00 26.23 24.44
C GLN A 5 -36.57 26.16 24.98
N SER A 6 -35.96 24.97 24.99
CA SER A 6 -34.64 24.72 25.56
C SER A 6 -33.59 24.55 24.46
N TYR A 7 -32.74 25.55 24.27
CA TYR A 7 -31.62 25.50 23.30
C TYR A 7 -30.45 24.58 23.71
N ALA A 8 -30.61 23.81 24.80
CA ALA A 8 -29.53 22.98 25.35
C ALA A 8 -29.04 21.93 24.34
N LEU A 9 -29.96 21.30 23.60
CA LEU A 9 -29.63 20.30 22.59
C LEU A 9 -28.87 20.92 21.42
N ASP A 10 -29.32 22.09 20.93
CA ASP A 10 -28.70 22.77 19.80
C ASP A 10 -27.26 23.21 20.13
N ILE A 11 -27.05 23.75 21.33
CA ILE A 11 -25.72 24.16 21.81
C ILE A 11 -24.76 22.97 21.89
N ILE A 12 -25.22 21.84 22.44
CA ILE A 12 -24.41 20.62 22.52
C ILE A 12 -24.05 20.17 21.11
N THR A 13 -25.02 20.12 20.20
CA THR A 13 -24.79 19.64 18.83
C THR A 13 -23.81 20.53 18.07
N ILE A 14 -23.95 21.86 18.15
CA ILE A 14 -23.01 22.81 17.55
C ILE A 14 -21.61 22.66 18.12
N SER A 15 -21.48 22.41 19.43
CA SER A 15 -20.18 22.22 20.08
C SER A 15 -19.41 21.00 19.58
N VAL A 16 -20.09 20.03 18.95
CA VAL A 16 -19.49 18.81 18.39
C VAL A 16 -18.97 19.03 16.96
N ILE A 17 -19.39 20.07 16.24
CA ILE A 17 -18.96 20.36 14.86
C ILE A 17 -17.41 20.40 14.72
N PRO A 18 -16.64 21.07 15.60
CA PRO A 18 -15.18 21.05 15.52
C PRO A 18 -14.58 19.63 15.60
N THR A 19 -15.20 18.74 16.38
CA THR A 19 -14.77 17.34 16.52
C THR A 19 -15.01 16.58 15.21
N TRP A 20 -16.14 16.80 14.54
CA TRP A 20 -16.41 16.25 13.22
C TRP A 20 -15.38 16.72 12.19
N ILE A 21 -15.10 18.03 12.15
CA ILE A 21 -14.10 18.61 11.25
C ILE A 21 -12.73 17.98 11.51
N TYR A 22 -12.33 17.83 12.78
CA TYR A 22 -11.09 17.17 13.15
C TYR A 22 -11.03 15.72 12.63
N GLY A 23 -12.09 14.94 12.83
CA GLY A 23 -12.18 13.56 12.33
C GLY A 23 -12.02 13.48 10.82
N ILE A 24 -12.65 14.39 10.08
CA ILE A 24 -12.56 14.47 8.62
C ILE A 24 -11.14 14.87 8.18
N ILE A 25 -10.48 15.82 8.85
CA ILE A 25 -9.08 16.18 8.58
C ILE A 25 -8.14 14.99 8.85
N ALA A 26 -8.37 14.24 9.93
CA ALA A 26 -7.60 13.04 10.23
C ALA A 26 -7.76 11.98 9.12
N LEU A 27 -8.99 11.77 8.65
CA LEU A 27 -9.27 10.87 7.53
C LEU A 27 -8.60 11.35 6.23
N SER A 28 -8.61 12.65 5.95
CA SER A 28 -7.90 13.26 4.81
C SER A 28 -6.40 12.95 4.81
N LYS A 29 -5.76 13.01 5.98
CA LYS A 29 -4.34 12.67 6.15
C LYS A 29 -4.08 11.19 5.93
N ALA A 30 -4.93 10.32 6.48
CA ALA A 30 -4.79 8.86 6.36
C ALA A 30 -4.98 8.36 4.93
N THR A 31 -5.82 9.04 4.15
CA THR A 31 -6.22 8.60 2.81
C THR A 31 -5.35 9.18 1.68
N GLY A 32 -4.51 10.18 2.00
CA GLY A 32 -3.59 10.79 1.03
C GLY A 32 -4.21 11.92 0.21
N ALA A 33 -5.39 12.41 0.58
CA ALA A 33 -6.09 13.49 -0.13
C ALA A 33 -5.25 14.78 -0.27
N LYS A 34 -4.31 15.04 0.66
CA LYS A 34 -3.32 16.14 0.56
C LYS A 34 -2.57 16.16 -0.78
N TYR A 35 -2.29 14.99 -1.36
CA TYR A 35 -1.58 14.90 -2.65
C TYR A 35 -2.47 15.28 -3.83
N GLY A 36 -3.80 15.13 -3.71
CA GLY A 36 -4.77 15.49 -4.74
C GLY A 36 -4.99 17.00 -4.90
N LEU A 37 -4.81 17.81 -3.84
CA LEU A 37 -5.07 19.26 -3.85
C LEU A 37 -3.92 20.14 -4.38
N ARG A 38 -2.81 19.55 -4.87
CA ARG A 38 -1.62 20.32 -5.27
C ARG A 38 -1.78 21.11 -6.58
N GLY A 39 -2.59 20.61 -7.51
CA GLY A 39 -2.79 21.25 -8.81
C GLY A 39 -3.76 22.44 -8.79
N VAL A 40 -3.56 23.40 -9.70
CA VAL A 40 -4.50 24.52 -9.89
C VAL A 40 -5.90 24.02 -10.30
N GLY A 41 -5.96 23.03 -11.20
CA GLY A 41 -7.22 22.40 -11.61
C GLY A 41 -7.99 21.77 -10.44
N SER A 42 -7.28 21.12 -9.51
CA SER A 42 -7.87 20.62 -8.27
C SER A 42 -8.48 21.76 -7.44
N LYS A 43 -7.74 22.85 -7.23
CA LYS A 43 -8.27 24.00 -6.46
C LYS A 43 -9.54 24.58 -7.08
N VAL A 44 -9.62 24.64 -8.41
CA VAL A 44 -10.83 25.06 -9.13
C VAL A 44 -11.99 24.08 -8.89
N ILE A 45 -11.76 22.77 -9.02
CA ILE A 45 -12.78 21.74 -8.72
C ILE A 45 -13.28 21.87 -7.29
N ALA A 46 -12.39 22.10 -6.33
CA ALA A 46 -12.75 22.33 -4.93
C ALA A 46 -13.63 23.57 -4.76
N ALA A 47 -13.25 24.70 -5.36
CA ALA A 47 -14.00 25.94 -5.29
C ALA A 47 -15.39 25.81 -5.95
N VAL A 48 -15.46 25.16 -7.12
CA VAL A 48 -16.73 24.88 -7.82
C VAL A 48 -17.61 23.96 -6.97
N LEU A 49 -17.05 22.89 -6.40
CA LEU A 49 -17.82 21.98 -5.54
C LEU A 49 -18.38 22.71 -4.32
N ILE A 50 -17.58 23.55 -3.66
CA ILE A 50 -18.02 24.36 -2.52
C ILE A 50 -19.15 25.30 -2.97
N ALA A 51 -18.97 26.03 -4.06
CA ALA A 51 -20.01 26.93 -4.58
C ALA A 51 -21.30 26.17 -4.91
N CYS A 52 -21.21 25.05 -5.64
CA CYS A 52 -22.36 24.20 -5.97
C CYS A 52 -23.06 23.66 -4.73
N MET A 53 -22.31 23.18 -3.73
CA MET A 53 -22.88 22.70 -2.48
C MET A 53 -23.50 23.81 -1.64
N THR A 54 -22.91 25.01 -1.62
CA THR A 54 -23.49 26.18 -0.96
C THR A 54 -24.81 26.58 -1.63
N LEU A 55 -24.85 26.66 -2.96
CA LEU A 55 -26.09 26.94 -3.69
C LEU A 55 -27.15 25.85 -3.47
N PHE A 56 -26.75 24.58 -3.52
CA PHE A 56 -27.65 23.46 -3.26
C PHE A 56 -28.21 23.52 -1.84
N SER A 57 -27.35 23.69 -0.83
CA SER A 57 -27.73 23.84 0.57
C SER A 57 -28.69 25.01 0.79
N TYR A 58 -28.41 26.19 0.21
CA TYR A 58 -29.31 27.34 0.27
C TYR A 58 -30.67 27.01 -0.35
N PHE A 59 -30.67 26.39 -1.53
CA PHE A 59 -31.89 26.03 -2.23
C PHE A 59 -32.76 25.06 -1.41
N THR A 60 -32.21 23.96 -0.90
CA THR A 60 -32.99 23.02 -0.10
C THR A 60 -33.45 23.65 1.23
N LEU A 61 -32.55 24.27 1.99
CA LEU A 61 -32.85 24.70 3.37
C LEU A 61 -33.65 25.99 3.48
N VAL A 62 -33.48 26.91 2.53
CA VAL A 62 -34.19 28.19 2.56
C VAL A 62 -35.39 28.14 1.64
N THR A 63 -35.24 27.61 0.43
CA THR A 63 -36.31 27.65 -0.57
C THR A 63 -37.33 26.54 -0.37
N ILE A 64 -36.89 25.29 -0.13
CA ILE A 64 -37.81 24.14 0.02
C ILE A 64 -38.31 23.99 1.45
N ALA A 65 -37.42 24.05 2.45
CA ALA A 65 -37.80 23.78 3.83
C ALA A 65 -38.50 24.94 4.53
N ARG A 66 -38.37 26.17 4.01
CA ARG A 66 -38.91 27.38 4.67
C ARG A 66 -39.68 28.30 3.72
N ASP A 67 -40.05 27.82 2.53
CA ASP A 67 -40.76 28.60 1.50
C ASP A 67 -40.10 29.97 1.17
N GLY A 68 -38.78 30.07 1.32
CA GLY A 68 -38.02 31.30 1.07
C GLY A 68 -38.04 32.33 2.19
N VAL A 69 -38.67 32.05 3.34
CA VAL A 69 -38.79 32.99 4.48
C VAL A 69 -37.83 32.59 5.60
N LEU A 70 -36.80 33.42 5.83
CA LEU A 70 -35.81 33.20 6.90
C LEU A 70 -36.28 33.70 8.27
N LEU A 71 -37.13 34.72 8.29
CA LEU A 71 -37.65 35.37 9.49
C LEU A 71 -39.16 35.55 9.33
N SER A 72 -39.94 34.79 10.09
CA SER A 72 -41.38 35.01 10.26
C SER A 72 -41.62 35.80 11.53
N GLU A 73 -42.76 36.49 11.66
CA GLU A 73 -43.10 37.26 12.88
C GLU A 73 -43.09 36.38 14.16
N GLU A 74 -43.26 35.07 14.01
CA GLU A 74 -43.23 34.10 15.10
C GLU A 74 -41.83 33.52 15.41
N ARG A 75 -40.84 33.67 14.51
CA ARG A 75 -39.49 33.15 14.72
C ARG A 75 -38.52 34.23 15.19
N THR A 76 -37.92 34.02 16.35
CA THR A 76 -36.84 34.87 16.83
C THR A 76 -35.56 34.65 16.02
N LEU A 77 -34.69 35.68 15.94
CA LEU A 77 -33.37 35.57 15.29
C LEU A 77 -32.54 34.41 15.83
N TRP A 78 -32.64 34.12 17.13
CA TRP A 78 -31.90 33.05 17.77
C TRP A 78 -32.38 31.66 17.34
N GLN A 79 -33.71 31.46 17.24
CA GLN A 79 -34.27 30.21 16.71
C GLN A 79 -33.85 30.00 15.26
N ALA A 80 -33.98 31.04 14.43
CA ALA A 80 -33.55 30.96 13.03
C ALA A 80 -32.06 30.60 12.89
N PHE A 81 -31.19 31.13 13.78
CA PHE A 81 -29.78 30.77 13.82
C PHE A 81 -29.56 29.29 14.15
N PHE A 82 -30.14 28.78 15.25
CA PHE A 82 -29.97 27.39 15.67
C PHE A 82 -30.55 26.42 14.63
N ASP A 83 -31.75 26.69 14.12
CA ASP A 83 -32.42 25.87 13.10
C ASP A 83 -31.65 25.81 11.77
N LEU A 84 -30.89 26.86 11.44
CA LEU A 84 -30.14 26.93 10.19
C LEU A 84 -28.71 26.38 10.36
N SER A 85 -28.14 26.54 11.55
CA SER A 85 -26.76 26.17 11.86
C SER A 85 -26.49 24.67 11.70
N LEU A 86 -27.45 23.82 12.09
CA LEU A 86 -27.33 22.36 12.00
C LEU A 86 -27.22 21.90 10.54
N PRO A 87 -28.24 22.11 9.68
CA PRO A 87 -28.16 21.62 8.32
C PRO A 87 -27.14 22.36 7.43
N ILE A 88 -26.76 23.61 7.76
CA ILE A 88 -25.58 24.25 7.14
C ILE A 88 -24.30 23.51 7.53
N GLY A 89 -24.16 23.16 8.81
CA GLY A 89 -23.05 22.35 9.31
C GLY A 89 -22.91 21.05 8.54
N ASP A 90 -24.00 20.33 8.33
CA ASP A 90 -24.00 19.05 7.61
C ASP A 90 -23.68 19.21 6.13
N ALA A 91 -24.16 20.29 5.49
CA ALA A 91 -23.77 20.61 4.12
C ALA A 91 -22.26 20.86 4.00
N VAL A 92 -21.65 21.54 4.97
CA VAL A 92 -20.20 21.76 5.04
C VAL A 92 -19.45 20.45 5.26
N LEU A 93 -19.91 19.61 6.19
CA LEU A 93 -19.33 18.29 6.46
C LEU A 93 -19.39 17.39 5.23
N LEU A 94 -20.54 17.33 4.55
CA LEU A 94 -20.73 16.58 3.32
C LEU A 94 -19.82 17.10 2.21
N THR A 95 -19.72 18.42 2.03
CA THR A 95 -18.82 19.04 1.06
C THR A 95 -17.37 18.60 1.30
N LEU A 96 -16.91 18.65 2.55
CA LEU A 96 -15.57 18.25 2.92
C LEU A 96 -15.33 16.75 2.71
N ALA A 97 -16.32 15.91 3.04
CA ALA A 97 -16.27 14.47 2.83
C ALA A 97 -16.18 14.10 1.34
N VAL A 98 -17.02 14.72 0.48
CA VAL A 98 -16.99 14.54 -0.98
C VAL A 98 -15.63 15.00 -1.53
N LEU A 99 -15.12 16.13 -1.05
CA LEU A 99 -13.83 16.67 -1.50
C LEU A 99 -12.70 15.68 -1.22
N ILE A 100 -12.62 15.18 0.02
CA ILE A 100 -11.63 14.17 0.42
C ILE A 100 -11.77 12.93 -0.44
N PHE A 101 -12.99 12.44 -0.62
CA PHE A 101 -13.25 11.27 -1.43
C PHE A 101 -12.75 11.42 -2.88
N ILE A 102 -13.10 12.53 -3.55
CA ILE A 102 -12.66 12.83 -4.92
C ILE A 102 -11.13 12.82 -4.99
N TYR A 103 -10.45 13.51 -4.08
CA TYR A 103 -8.99 13.59 -4.09
C TYR A 103 -8.30 12.32 -3.69
N SER A 104 -8.97 11.50 -2.89
CA SER A 104 -8.40 10.26 -2.43
C SER A 104 -8.64 9.10 -3.38
N TRP A 105 -9.56 9.23 -4.33
CA TRP A 105 -9.99 8.16 -5.24
C TRP A 105 -8.85 7.40 -5.94
N LYS A 106 -7.76 8.10 -6.30
CA LYS A 106 -6.57 7.48 -6.91
C LYS A 106 -5.57 6.86 -5.92
N PHE A 107 -5.59 7.30 -4.65
CA PHE A 107 -4.64 6.87 -3.62
C PHE A 107 -5.17 5.75 -2.73
N LEU A 108 -6.50 5.55 -2.69
CA LEU A 108 -7.13 4.39 -2.09
C LEU A 108 -6.80 3.17 -2.94
N GLY A 109 -5.84 2.35 -2.51
CA GLY A 109 -5.41 1.11 -3.18
C GLY A 109 -6.47 -0.01 -3.21
N GLY A 110 -7.70 0.29 -3.64
CA GLY A 110 -8.85 -0.60 -3.75
C GLY A 110 -9.46 -1.02 -2.41
N ARG A 111 -8.61 -1.37 -1.43
CA ARG A 111 -8.99 -1.96 -0.13
C ARG A 111 -9.92 -1.08 0.70
N PHE A 112 -9.59 0.21 0.84
CA PHE A 112 -10.39 1.15 1.67
C PHE A 112 -11.53 1.85 0.92
N LYS A 113 -11.71 1.55 -0.37
CA LYS A 113 -12.72 2.21 -1.21
C LYS A 113 -14.13 1.99 -0.68
N LYS A 114 -14.45 0.76 -0.26
CA LYS A 114 -15.77 0.42 0.29
C LYS A 114 -16.02 1.13 1.62
N SER A 115 -15.06 1.11 2.53
CA SER A 115 -15.15 1.77 3.83
C SER A 115 -15.43 3.27 3.67
N ILE A 116 -14.72 3.91 2.74
CA ILE A 116 -14.88 5.35 2.51
C ILE A 116 -16.19 5.66 1.78
N LEU A 117 -16.65 4.79 0.87
CA LEU A 117 -17.99 4.90 0.28
C LEU A 117 -19.10 4.78 1.34
N LEU A 118 -18.95 3.88 2.31
CA LEU A 118 -19.89 3.76 3.43
C LEU A 118 -19.90 5.02 4.30
N ILE A 119 -18.72 5.55 4.64
CA ILE A 119 -18.60 6.81 5.38
C ILE A 119 -19.25 7.97 4.61
N LEU A 120 -18.96 8.09 3.31
CA LEU A 120 -19.55 9.11 2.46
C LEU A 120 -21.08 8.96 2.38
N GLY A 121 -21.59 7.73 2.23
CA GLY A 121 -23.01 7.45 2.27
C GLY A 121 -23.65 7.84 3.60
N GLY A 122 -22.94 7.65 4.72
CA GLY A 122 -23.38 8.14 6.03
C GLY A 122 -23.50 9.65 6.10
N PHE A 123 -22.53 10.41 5.56
CA PHE A 123 -22.62 11.88 5.48
C PHE A 123 -23.73 12.36 4.54
N VAL A 124 -23.99 11.64 3.44
CA VAL A 124 -25.13 11.93 2.56
C VAL A 124 -26.43 11.73 3.32
N LEU A 125 -26.59 10.60 4.01
CA LEU A 125 -27.79 10.32 4.80
C LEU A 125 -27.95 11.29 5.97
N LEU A 126 -26.87 11.75 6.59
CA LEU A 126 -26.89 12.81 7.61
C LEU A 126 -27.55 14.06 7.02
N PHE A 127 -27.01 14.59 5.92
CA PHE A 127 -27.59 15.76 5.25
C PHE A 127 -29.07 15.55 4.86
N LEU A 128 -29.44 14.37 4.36
CA LEU A 128 -30.83 14.06 4.02
C LEU A 128 -31.73 13.98 5.27
N ALA A 129 -31.23 13.44 6.37
CA ALA A 129 -31.95 13.34 7.63
C ALA A 129 -32.19 14.73 8.21
N ASP A 130 -31.16 15.58 8.30
CA ASP A 130 -31.30 16.94 8.84
C ASP A 130 -32.17 17.84 7.94
N PHE A 131 -32.04 17.71 6.61
CA PHE A 131 -32.96 18.38 5.68
C PHE A 131 -34.40 17.88 5.84
N GLY A 132 -34.59 16.56 5.92
CA GLY A 132 -35.91 15.95 6.10
C GLY A 132 -36.55 16.34 7.42
N PHE A 133 -35.78 16.37 8.50
CA PHE A 133 -36.20 16.86 9.81
C PHE A 133 -36.67 18.31 9.69
N SER A 134 -35.81 19.19 9.18
CA SER A 134 -36.14 20.61 9.01
C SER A 134 -37.39 20.84 8.15
N PHE A 135 -37.58 20.05 7.09
CA PHE A 135 -38.76 20.12 6.23
C PHE A 135 -40.04 19.62 6.94
N THR A 136 -39.96 18.48 7.63
CA THR A 136 -41.13 17.89 8.30
C THR A 136 -41.54 18.69 9.54
N ASP A 137 -40.57 19.18 10.30
CA ASP A 137 -40.77 20.04 11.48
C ASP A 137 -41.27 21.43 11.07
N GLY A 138 -40.68 22.02 10.03
CA GLY A 138 -41.13 23.31 9.48
C GLY A 138 -42.58 23.29 9.00
N ASN A 139 -43.09 22.13 8.58
CA ASN A 139 -44.48 21.92 8.18
C ASN A 139 -45.38 21.40 9.31
N GLY A 140 -44.87 21.20 10.52
CA GLY A 140 -45.62 20.64 11.65
C GLY A 140 -46.07 19.18 11.45
N THR A 141 -45.40 18.45 10.56
CA THR A 141 -45.73 17.05 10.19
C THR A 141 -44.79 16.02 10.82
N TYR A 142 -43.80 16.48 11.58
CA TYR A 142 -42.87 15.59 12.28
C TYR A 142 -43.58 14.83 13.43
N TYR A 143 -43.21 13.57 13.59
CA TYR A 143 -43.66 12.70 14.69
C TYR A 143 -42.61 11.61 14.94
N ASN A 144 -42.57 11.02 16.13
CA ASN A 144 -41.60 9.95 16.43
C ASN A 144 -41.90 8.67 15.62
N GLY A 145 -40.88 8.12 14.98
CA GLY A 145 -41.01 7.02 14.02
C GLY A 145 -41.22 7.49 12.58
N ASN A 146 -40.95 8.75 12.28
CA ASN A 146 -40.99 9.30 10.93
C ASN A 146 -39.86 8.69 10.07
N PHE A 147 -39.97 8.77 8.74
CA PHE A 147 -38.91 8.29 7.84
C PHE A 147 -37.55 8.94 8.11
N VAL A 148 -37.54 10.16 8.65
CA VAL A 148 -36.33 10.88 9.08
C VAL A 148 -35.56 10.10 10.15
N ASP A 149 -36.25 9.45 11.08
CA ASP A 149 -35.61 8.62 12.11
C ASP A 149 -34.90 7.40 11.50
N LEU A 150 -35.50 6.80 10.46
CA LEU A 150 -34.87 5.73 9.70
C LEU A 150 -33.60 6.22 8.98
N LEU A 151 -33.61 7.46 8.45
CA LEU A 151 -32.43 8.05 7.84
C LEU A 151 -31.30 8.23 8.86
N TYR A 152 -31.60 8.73 10.06
CA TYR A 152 -30.59 8.82 11.14
C TYR A 152 -30.07 7.45 11.56
N MET A 153 -30.94 6.44 11.69
CA MET A 153 -30.51 5.07 12.01
C MET A 153 -29.60 4.47 10.93
N LEU A 154 -29.95 4.66 9.66
CA LEU A 154 -29.15 4.19 8.54
C LEU A 154 -27.81 4.96 8.46
N MET A 155 -27.83 6.26 8.72
CA MET A 155 -26.65 7.12 8.79
C MET A 155 -25.66 6.61 9.84
N VAL A 156 -26.10 6.39 11.09
CA VAL A 156 -25.23 5.87 12.17
C VAL A 156 -24.70 4.49 11.82
N THR A 157 -25.54 3.64 11.20
CA THR A 157 -25.15 2.31 10.75
C THR A 157 -24.04 2.37 9.69
N LEU A 158 -24.19 3.23 8.67
CA LEU A 158 -23.20 3.38 7.60
C LEU A 158 -21.89 3.98 8.10
N LEU A 159 -21.94 4.98 8.98
CA LEU A 159 -20.73 5.51 9.59
C LEU A 159 -20.03 4.47 10.47
N GLY A 160 -20.79 3.74 11.30
CA GLY A 160 -20.24 2.67 12.15
C GLY A 160 -19.59 1.56 11.34
N LEU A 161 -20.28 1.04 10.31
CA LEU A 161 -19.73 0.03 9.40
C LEU A 161 -18.52 0.56 8.63
N GLY A 162 -18.62 1.78 8.10
CA GLY A 162 -17.53 2.43 7.39
C GLY A 162 -16.26 2.56 8.24
N LEU A 163 -16.42 2.97 9.50
CA LEU A 163 -15.32 3.09 10.46
C LEU A 163 -14.75 1.73 10.87
N ALA A 164 -15.61 0.73 11.12
CA ALA A 164 -15.17 -0.64 11.42
C ALA A 164 -14.37 -1.26 10.27
N HIS A 165 -14.75 -0.99 9.01
CA HIS A 165 -14.03 -1.45 7.83
C HIS A 165 -12.75 -0.66 7.52
N LEU A 166 -12.40 0.37 8.29
CA LEU A 166 -11.08 1.00 8.21
C LEU A 166 -10.00 0.23 8.99
N ASP A 167 -10.38 -0.67 9.90
CA ASP A 167 -9.43 -1.46 10.65
C ASP A 167 -8.81 -2.56 9.75
N PRO A 168 -7.48 -2.57 9.57
CA PRO A 168 -6.80 -3.55 8.74
C PRO A 168 -6.98 -5.00 9.21
N ARG A 169 -7.33 -5.23 10.48
CA ARG A 169 -7.59 -6.56 11.06
C ARG A 169 -8.83 -7.24 10.48
N PHE A 170 -9.86 -6.48 10.10
CA PHE A 170 -11.07 -7.03 9.47
C PHE A 170 -10.95 -7.17 7.95
N THR A 171 -9.79 -6.84 7.38
CA THR A 171 -9.57 -6.85 5.93
C THR A 171 -8.39 -7.72 5.49
N SER A 172 -7.71 -8.41 6.42
CA SER A 172 -6.76 -9.47 6.07
C SER A 172 -7.53 -10.73 5.68
N SER A 173 -7.64 -10.97 4.38
CA SER A 173 -7.75 -12.34 3.87
C SER A 173 -6.58 -13.14 4.45
N PRO A 174 -6.78 -14.40 4.91
CA PRO A 174 -5.66 -15.26 5.27
C PRO A 174 -4.64 -15.24 4.14
N ALA A 175 -3.36 -15.07 4.49
CA ALA A 175 -2.29 -15.15 3.51
C ALA A 175 -2.44 -16.49 2.75
N PRO A 176 -2.33 -16.50 1.40
CA PRO A 176 -2.30 -17.76 0.67
C PRO A 176 -1.24 -18.66 1.29
N ALA A 177 -1.61 -19.93 1.55
CA ALA A 177 -0.64 -20.89 2.07
C ALA A 177 0.63 -20.86 1.20
N PRO A 178 1.83 -20.92 1.80
CA PRO A 178 3.07 -20.98 1.02
C PRO A 178 2.95 -22.05 -0.06
N ALA A 179 3.26 -21.68 -1.31
CA ALA A 179 3.27 -22.64 -2.39
C ALA A 179 4.19 -23.81 -2.00
N PRO A 180 3.81 -25.08 -2.27
CA PRO A 180 4.66 -26.22 -2.01
C PRO A 180 6.06 -25.97 -2.58
N ALA A 181 7.09 -26.24 -1.79
CA ALA A 181 8.47 -26.11 -2.25
C ALA A 181 8.64 -26.87 -3.57
N PRO A 182 9.34 -26.29 -4.58
CA PRO A 182 9.62 -26.99 -5.82
C PRO A 182 10.26 -28.35 -5.51
N ALA A 183 9.76 -29.40 -6.15
CA ALA A 183 10.33 -30.74 -6.00
C ALA A 183 11.84 -30.70 -6.32
N PRO A 184 12.70 -31.40 -5.56
CA PRO A 184 14.13 -31.47 -5.85
C PRO A 184 14.36 -31.84 -7.32
N ALA A 185 15.23 -31.08 -8.00
CA ALA A 185 15.59 -31.37 -9.38
C ALA A 185 16.12 -32.81 -9.49
N PRO A 186 15.75 -33.57 -10.53
CA PRO A 186 16.30 -34.91 -10.77
C PRO A 186 17.83 -34.88 -10.76
N ALA A 187 18.44 -35.84 -10.07
CA ALA A 187 19.90 -35.96 -10.04
C ALA A 187 20.46 -36.04 -11.48
N PRO A 188 21.58 -35.35 -11.78
CA PRO A 188 22.22 -35.46 -13.09
C PRO A 188 22.48 -36.92 -13.46
N ALA A 189 22.13 -37.29 -14.69
CA ALA A 189 22.40 -38.63 -15.22
C ALA A 189 23.92 -38.93 -15.15
N PRO A 190 24.32 -40.17 -14.80
CA PRO A 190 25.73 -40.56 -14.81
C PRO A 190 26.38 -40.25 -16.15
N ALA A 191 27.58 -39.67 -16.11
CA ALA A 191 28.35 -39.37 -17.31
C ALA A 191 28.60 -40.67 -18.11
N PRO A 192 28.50 -40.63 -19.45
CA PRO A 192 28.82 -41.78 -20.30
C PRO A 192 30.23 -42.29 -20.01
N ALA A 193 30.37 -43.62 -19.94
CA ALA A 193 31.67 -44.26 -19.76
C ALA A 193 32.64 -43.83 -20.90
N PRO A 194 33.92 -43.56 -20.59
CA PRO A 194 34.91 -43.24 -21.60
C PRO A 194 34.96 -44.31 -22.71
N ALA A 195 35.00 -43.87 -23.96
CA ALA A 195 35.12 -44.77 -25.10
C ALA A 195 36.44 -45.59 -25.00
N PRO A 196 36.44 -46.87 -25.41
CA PRO A 196 37.63 -47.69 -25.43
C PRO A 196 38.77 -47.03 -26.21
N ALA A 197 39.99 -47.11 -25.65
CA ALA A 197 41.19 -46.58 -26.31
C ALA A 197 41.37 -47.21 -27.70
N PRO A 198 41.76 -46.42 -28.73
CA PRO A 198 42.06 -46.94 -30.06
C PRO A 198 43.11 -48.05 -30.00
N ALA A 199 42.91 -49.10 -30.80
CA ALA A 199 43.85 -50.20 -30.92
C ALA A 199 45.24 -49.68 -31.37
N PRO A 200 46.35 -50.24 -30.85
CA PRO A 200 47.70 -49.85 -31.26
C PRO A 200 47.88 -49.95 -32.79
N ALA A 201 48.52 -48.93 -33.37
CA ALA A 201 48.84 -48.92 -34.79
C ALA A 201 49.75 -50.10 -35.16
N PRO A 202 49.59 -50.70 -36.35
CA PRO A 202 50.47 -51.76 -36.84
C PRO A 202 51.94 -51.32 -36.86
N ALA A 203 52.84 -52.25 -36.52
CA ALA A 203 54.28 -52.02 -36.53
C ALA A 203 54.78 -51.59 -37.93
N PRO A 204 55.73 -50.64 -38.02
CA PRO A 204 56.35 -50.27 -39.28
C PRO A 204 57.01 -51.46 -39.98
N ALA A 205 56.87 -51.52 -41.31
CA ALA A 205 57.52 -52.53 -42.14
C ALA A 205 59.06 -52.42 -42.04
N PRO A 206 59.80 -53.55 -42.15
CA PRO A 206 61.26 -53.55 -42.10
C PRO A 206 61.90 -52.67 -43.19
N ALA A 207 62.96 -51.95 -42.81
CA ALA A 207 63.73 -51.09 -43.70
C ALA A 207 64.47 -51.90 -44.80
N PRO A 208 64.63 -51.34 -46.02
CA PRO A 208 65.48 -51.93 -47.05
C PRO A 208 66.95 -52.02 -46.64
N ALA A 209 67.63 -53.06 -47.12
CA ALA A 209 69.06 -53.32 -46.86
C ALA A 209 69.99 -52.24 -47.45
N PRO A 210 71.18 -52.00 -46.86
CA PRO A 210 72.10 -50.95 -47.31
C PRO A 210 72.81 -51.33 -48.61
N ASN A 211 72.79 -50.42 -49.59
CA ASN A 211 73.69 -50.48 -50.73
C ASN A 211 75.09 -50.00 -50.33
N GLY A 212 76.10 -50.79 -50.69
CA GLY A 212 77.52 -50.54 -50.41
C GLY A 212 78.11 -49.33 -51.13
N ILE A 213 79.01 -48.69 -50.40
CA ILE A 213 79.93 -47.59 -50.68
C ILE A 213 81.11 -47.99 -51.60
N VAL A 214 81.52 -47.13 -52.55
CA VAL A 214 82.92 -46.83 -52.97
C VAL A 214 82.89 -45.45 -53.68
N GLU A 215 83.28 -44.34 -53.04
CA GLU A 215 84.65 -43.78 -52.92
C GLU A 215 85.26 -43.34 -54.27
N ASN A 216 85.30 -42.02 -54.54
CA ASN A 216 86.50 -41.33 -55.00
C ASN A 216 86.33 -39.80 -55.14
N GLN A 217 87.24 -39.09 -54.44
CA GLN A 217 87.82 -37.76 -54.73
C GLN A 217 87.20 -36.48 -54.10
N MET A 218 87.96 -35.94 -53.13
CA MET A 218 88.00 -34.60 -52.48
C MET A 218 88.37 -33.44 -53.46
N PRO A 219 88.42 -32.11 -53.12
CA PRO A 219 88.74 -31.49 -51.79
C PRO A 219 88.07 -30.13 -51.38
N GLN A 220 88.28 -29.76 -50.09
CA GLN A 220 88.39 -28.40 -49.46
C GLN A 220 87.11 -27.52 -49.41
N ASP A 221 86.76 -26.74 -48.37
CA ASP A 221 87.50 -26.07 -47.29
C ASP A 221 86.52 -25.57 -46.20
N GLN A 222 87.06 -25.17 -45.03
CA GLN A 222 86.56 -24.16 -44.07
C GLN A 222 85.44 -24.47 -43.02
N THR A 223 85.90 -24.61 -41.75
CA THR A 223 85.53 -23.86 -40.51
C THR A 223 84.05 -23.46 -40.29
N LEU A 224 83.39 -23.60 -39.14
CA LEU A 224 83.80 -23.28 -37.75
C LEU A 224 82.63 -23.66 -36.79
N ASN A 225 82.96 -24.07 -35.56
CA ASN A 225 82.16 -24.06 -34.32
C ASN A 225 80.99 -25.04 -34.10
N ALA A 226 81.31 -26.08 -33.32
CA ALA A 226 80.46 -26.64 -32.26
C ALA A 226 80.71 -25.87 -30.93
N PRO A 227 80.02 -26.09 -29.78
CA PRO A 227 79.26 -27.30 -29.47
C PRO A 227 78.06 -27.23 -28.48
N GLN A 228 77.46 -28.41 -28.26
CA GLN A 228 76.93 -28.94 -26.97
C GLN A 228 75.52 -28.47 -26.52
N THR A 229 74.47 -29.32 -26.64
CA THR A 229 73.94 -30.32 -25.67
C THR A 229 73.01 -29.70 -24.58
N ILE A 230 72.01 -30.32 -23.94
CA ILE A 230 71.66 -31.72 -23.56
C ILE A 230 70.19 -31.72 -23.04
N PHE A 231 69.45 -32.80 -23.33
CA PHE A 231 68.44 -33.55 -22.53
C PHE A 231 67.15 -32.95 -21.89
N THR A 232 66.04 -33.56 -22.35
CA THR A 232 64.87 -34.18 -21.66
C THR A 232 63.84 -33.37 -20.86
N PRO A 233 62.53 -33.60 -21.10
CA PRO A 233 61.45 -33.23 -20.19
C PRO A 233 61.15 -34.35 -19.18
N VAL A 234 60.97 -33.99 -17.90
CA VAL A 234 60.44 -34.88 -16.86
C VAL A 234 59.16 -34.29 -16.30
N SER A 235 58.10 -35.09 -16.39
CA SER A 235 56.82 -34.99 -15.69
C SER A 235 57.03 -35.13 -14.17
N THR A 236 56.21 -34.48 -13.33
CA THR A 236 55.46 -35.09 -12.19
C THR A 236 54.71 -34.01 -11.37
N THR A 237 53.61 -34.47 -10.79
CA THR A 237 52.46 -33.91 -10.07
C THR A 237 52.71 -33.18 -8.71
N GLN A 238 51.75 -32.30 -8.38
CA GLN A 238 51.25 -31.70 -7.09
C GLN A 238 51.66 -32.35 -5.73
N PRO A 239 51.55 -31.70 -4.52
CA PRO A 239 50.39 -30.88 -4.05
C PRO A 239 50.61 -29.73 -3.01
N VAL A 240 49.53 -28.94 -2.80
CA VAL A 240 49.01 -28.24 -1.58
C VAL A 240 49.98 -27.48 -0.63
N THR A 241 49.68 -26.19 -0.37
CA THR A 241 50.18 -25.44 0.80
C THR A 241 49.02 -24.92 1.65
N ARG A 242 49.17 -25.03 2.98
CA ARG A 242 48.19 -24.82 4.04
C ARG A 242 48.59 -23.58 4.88
N GLN A 243 47.57 -22.86 5.35
CA GLN A 243 47.51 -22.01 6.56
C GLN A 243 48.30 -20.70 6.61
N ASP A 244 47.55 -19.61 6.80
CA ASP A 244 47.78 -18.73 7.95
C ASP A 244 46.45 -18.34 8.61
N VAL A 245 46.47 -18.37 9.94
CA VAL A 245 45.36 -18.18 10.89
C VAL A 245 45.61 -16.88 11.64
N SER A 246 44.58 -16.02 11.78
CA SER A 246 44.47 -15.10 12.92
C SER A 246 43.04 -14.56 13.05
N LEU A 247 42.27 -15.17 13.96
CA LEU A 247 41.11 -14.62 14.68
C LEU A 247 41.55 -14.69 16.15
N GLN A 248 41.57 -13.62 16.96
CA GLN A 248 40.49 -13.09 17.83
C GLN A 248 41.16 -12.13 18.87
N PRO A 249 40.45 -11.25 19.63
CA PRO A 249 39.67 -11.64 20.85
C PRO A 249 38.31 -10.88 20.98
N SER A 250 37.18 -11.51 21.35
CA SER A 250 36.67 -11.86 22.69
C SER A 250 36.32 -10.68 23.62
N GLU A 251 35.03 -10.33 23.71
CA GLU A 251 34.42 -9.74 24.91
C GLU A 251 33.21 -10.58 25.31
N ASP A 252 33.28 -11.10 26.53
CA ASP A 252 32.28 -11.90 27.23
C ASP A 252 31.44 -11.00 28.16
N ALA A 253 30.26 -11.52 28.50
CA ALA A 253 29.39 -11.20 29.66
C ALA A 253 28.50 -9.93 29.56
N ASN A 254 27.17 -10.12 29.56
CA ASN A 254 26.47 -10.46 30.81
C ASN A 254 25.02 -10.89 30.56
N VAL A 255 24.66 -11.98 31.23
CA VAL A 255 23.32 -12.56 31.36
C VAL A 255 22.61 -11.83 32.49
N THR A 256 21.33 -11.47 32.31
CA THR A 256 20.44 -11.27 33.46
C THR A 256 19.10 -11.93 33.17
N ASN A 257 18.96 -13.10 33.80
CA ASN A 257 17.69 -13.76 34.10
C ASN A 257 16.80 -12.84 34.94
N GLN A 258 15.51 -12.75 34.63
CA GLN A 258 14.47 -12.64 35.65
C GLN A 258 13.15 -13.28 35.19
N PRO A 259 12.33 -13.76 36.13
CA PRO A 259 11.69 -15.06 35.99
C PRO A 259 10.19 -15.01 35.75
N ASN A 260 9.73 -16.14 35.24
CA ASN A 260 8.36 -16.63 35.26
C ASN A 260 7.72 -16.45 36.65
N GLN A 261 6.63 -15.69 36.74
CA GLN A 261 5.66 -15.80 37.83
C GLN A 261 4.29 -16.09 37.21
N GLY A 262 3.85 -17.34 37.36
CA GLY A 262 2.44 -17.64 37.47
C GLY A 262 2.01 -17.43 38.92
N ALA A 263 0.83 -16.84 39.11
CA ALA A 263 0.00 -17.04 40.29
C ALA A 263 -1.42 -16.53 40.03
N GLN A 264 -2.38 -17.45 40.26
CA GLN A 264 -3.78 -17.27 40.65
C GLN A 264 -4.82 -16.95 39.58
#